data_AF-A0AAW1Z5F0-F1
#
_entry.id   AF-A0AAW1Z5F0-F1
#
_cell.length_a   1.000
_cell.length_b   1.000
_cell.length_c   1.000
_cell.angle_alpha   90.00
_cell.angle_beta   90.00
_cell.angle_gamma   90.00
#
_symmetry.space_group_name_H-M   'P 1'
#
loop_
_entity.id
_entity.type
_entity.pdbx_description
1 polymer ?
#
loop_
_entity_poly.entity_id
_entity_poly.type
_entity_poly.pdbx_seq_one_letter_code
_entity_poly.pdbx_strand_id
1 'polypeptide(L)'
;MWEFSRTRYADCNGSEASEETEIAVNIGGVKRILYGDVLNRYPETRLAELVNRSTNSTQEDLSALCDDYDELKQEFYFDRDPEAFKCILELYYYGEIHMKRGICPMCFMREMDYWGIDTEYLDECCISNLNEMESELAEIAEKVKTILDDLEEDATMTRGQRCQAFLWKLMEKPESSLAARVIAVVSFAFILLSSVVMCVGTIPELQVQDAEGNLVEHPTLESIETACIIWFTVEYMLRFVSSSNKLHFVFSFMNLIDFLAIMPFYVVLILTHLGTAMMELANVQQAVQALRIMRIARIFKLARHSSGLQTLTFALKSSLKELGLLLMYMSVGIFLFSALGYTMEQSHPDTMFTSIPQSFWWAIITMTTVGYGDIYPKTTLGRCNAAVSFLCGVIAIALPIHPIINNFVIVYSKQRVLETAAKHEIELMALRAKEEAQECQEAGKMASAGNSSVWDSAAVSASQSDTYIPLLGEKGQPAHKRKNKSINMNSSL
;
A
#
# COMPACT_ATOMS: atom_id res chain seq x y z
N MET A 1 -8.10 -9.73 44.72
CA MET A 1 -7.51 -8.55 45.39
C MET A 1 -6.82 -7.73 44.31
N TRP A 2 -7.64 -7.02 43.54
CA TRP A 2 -7.20 -6.04 42.54
C TRP A 2 -8.13 -4.86 42.78
N GLU A 3 -7.69 -3.94 43.63
CA GLU A 3 -8.37 -2.67 43.84
C GLU A 3 -8.16 -1.85 42.57
N PHE A 4 -9.25 -1.61 41.83
CA PHE A 4 -9.27 -0.55 40.82
C PHE A 4 -9.04 0.77 41.55
N SER A 5 -7.94 1.44 41.25
CA SER A 5 -7.67 2.80 41.70
C SER A 5 -8.73 3.75 41.11
N ARG A 6 -9.78 4.02 41.88
CA ARG A 6 -10.70 5.15 41.66
C ARG A 6 -9.93 6.45 41.85
N THR A 7 -9.31 6.98 40.81
CA THR A 7 -8.70 8.32 40.86
C THR A 7 -8.85 9.04 39.54
N ARG A 8 -10.03 9.61 39.34
CA ARG A 8 -10.24 10.92 38.68
C ARG A 8 -11.67 11.41 38.92
N TYR A 9 -12.07 11.54 40.18
CA TYR A 9 -13.24 12.35 40.51
C TYR A 9 -12.74 13.80 40.57
N ALA A 10 -13.22 14.64 39.65
CA ALA A 10 -13.16 16.08 39.87
C ALA A 10 -14.14 16.37 41.01
N ASP A 11 -13.64 16.91 42.14
CA ASP A 11 -14.48 17.39 43.23
C ASP A 11 -15.41 18.49 42.67
N CYS A 12 -16.68 18.14 42.48
CA CYS A 12 -17.70 19.05 42.00
C CYS A 12 -18.18 19.92 43.18
N ASN A 13 -17.53 21.06 43.40
CA ASN A 13 -18.07 22.13 44.24
C ASN A 13 -19.11 22.95 43.44
N GLY A 14 -20.25 22.33 43.13
CA GLY A 14 -21.39 22.95 42.46
C GLY A 14 -22.63 22.97 43.37
N SER A 15 -23.37 24.07 43.33
CA SER A 15 -24.66 24.30 44.01
C SER A 15 -25.61 23.09 43.94
N GLU A 16 -26.23 22.72 45.07
CA GLU A 16 -27.26 21.65 45.21
C GLU A 16 -28.40 21.73 44.17
N ALA A 17 -28.63 22.89 43.54
CA ALA A 17 -29.64 23.06 42.48
C ALA A 17 -29.28 22.39 41.13
N SER A 18 -28.01 22.04 40.91
CA SER A 18 -27.53 21.42 39.67
C SER A 18 -27.64 19.89 39.66
N GLU A 19 -27.90 19.26 40.81
CA GLU A 19 -27.87 17.80 40.95
C GLU A 19 -29.18 17.11 40.48
N GLU A 20 -30.27 17.87 40.30
CA GLU A 20 -31.60 17.33 39.90
C GLU A 20 -32.08 17.81 38.51
N THR A 21 -31.25 18.49 37.72
CA THR A 21 -31.69 19.06 36.44
C THR A 21 -31.75 18.00 35.35
N GLU A 22 -32.96 17.63 34.91
CA GLU A 22 -33.17 16.74 33.75
C GLU A 22 -33.29 17.55 32.46
N ILE A 23 -32.63 17.11 31.38
CA ILE A 23 -32.80 17.66 30.03
C ILE A 23 -33.22 16.56 29.04
N ALA A 24 -34.15 16.90 28.15
CA ALA A 24 -34.53 16.04 27.04
C ALA A 24 -33.80 16.47 25.77
N VAL A 25 -33.05 15.56 25.16
CA VAL A 25 -32.34 15.77 23.89
C VAL A 25 -32.88 14.83 22.82
N ASN A 26 -33.01 15.31 21.60
CA ASN A 26 -33.49 14.58 20.43
C ASN A 26 -32.38 14.61 19.37
N ILE A 27 -31.71 13.48 19.17
CA ILE A 27 -30.58 13.35 18.24
C ILE A 27 -31.08 12.63 16.99
N GLY A 28 -31.19 13.33 15.86
CA GLY A 28 -31.62 12.74 14.59
C GLY A 28 -32.97 12.00 14.67
N GLY A 29 -33.88 12.46 15.54
CA GLY A 29 -35.18 11.83 15.80
C GLY A 29 -35.22 10.85 16.98
N VAL A 30 -34.09 10.57 17.63
CA VAL A 30 -34.00 9.68 18.81
C VAL A 30 -33.97 10.49 20.10
N LYS A 31 -35.06 10.42 20.86
CA LYS A 31 -35.18 11.09 22.17
C LYS A 31 -34.42 10.37 23.28
N ARG A 32 -33.67 11.12 24.07
CA ARG A 32 -32.94 10.70 25.28
C ARG A 32 -33.17 11.71 26.40
N ILE A 33 -33.24 11.21 27.63
CA ILE A 33 -33.30 12.04 28.84
C ILE A 33 -31.93 11.90 29.52
N LEU A 34 -31.32 13.03 29.82
CA LEU A 34 -30.00 13.11 30.45
C LEU A 34 -30.08 13.93 31.73
N TYR A 35 -29.20 13.62 32.67
CA TYR A 35 -29.20 14.19 34.01
C TYR A 35 -27.98 15.10 34.21
N GLY A 36 -28.20 16.26 34.82
CA GLY A 36 -27.17 17.28 35.02
C GLY A 36 -26.00 16.81 35.88
N ASP A 37 -26.25 15.98 36.90
CA ASP A 37 -25.22 15.38 37.76
C ASP A 37 -24.23 14.50 36.97
N VAL A 38 -24.71 13.77 35.97
CA VAL A 38 -23.91 12.92 35.10
C VAL A 38 -23.15 13.76 34.08
N LEU A 39 -23.80 14.75 33.47
CA LEU A 39 -23.19 15.61 32.46
C LEU A 39 -22.10 16.52 33.03
N ASN A 40 -22.32 17.07 34.22
CA ASN A 40 -21.37 17.97 34.89
C ASN A 40 -20.08 17.29 35.39
N ARG A 41 -19.96 15.97 35.26
CA ARG A 41 -18.67 15.27 35.41
C ARG A 41 -17.62 15.75 34.39
N TYR A 42 -18.08 16.23 33.23
CA TYR A 42 -17.25 16.76 32.15
C TYR A 42 -17.78 18.14 31.73
N PRO A 43 -17.51 19.20 32.51
CA PRO A 43 -18.13 20.51 32.34
C PRO A 43 -17.74 21.25 31.06
N GLU A 44 -16.62 20.86 30.43
CA GLU A 44 -16.11 21.43 29.18
C GLU A 44 -16.89 20.94 27.93
N THR A 45 -17.76 19.94 28.10
CA THR A 45 -18.51 19.35 26.99
C THR A 45 -19.74 20.18 26.63
N ARG A 46 -20.16 20.10 25.36
CA ARG A 46 -21.34 20.83 24.86
C ARG A 46 -22.61 20.50 25.64
N LEU A 47 -22.80 19.24 26.05
CA LEU A 47 -23.99 18.80 26.81
C LEU A 47 -23.99 19.38 28.23
N ALA A 48 -22.84 19.43 28.90
CA ALA A 48 -22.74 20.06 30.21
C ALA A 48 -22.98 21.57 30.13
N GLU A 49 -22.43 22.23 29.11
CA GLU A 49 -22.69 23.64 28.84
C GLU A 49 -24.18 23.91 28.60
N LEU A 50 -24.85 23.04 27.84
CA LEU A 50 -26.29 23.12 27.59
C LEU A 50 -27.12 23.06 28.89
N VAL A 51 -26.84 22.11 29.79
CA VAL A 51 -27.55 22.00 31.09
C VAL A 51 -27.31 23.24 31.96
N ASN A 52 -26.07 23.71 32.02
CA ASN A 52 -25.72 24.84 32.87
C ASN A 52 -26.34 26.15 32.37
N ARG A 53 -26.55 26.28 31.05
CA ARG A 53 -27.17 27.46 30.44
C ARG A 53 -28.68 27.39 30.34
N SER A 54 -29.30 26.21 30.27
CA SER A 54 -30.75 26.05 30.18
C SER A 54 -31.49 26.61 31.41
N THR A 55 -30.81 26.76 32.54
CA THR A 55 -31.38 27.30 33.78
C THR A 55 -31.36 28.83 33.89
N ASN A 56 -30.52 29.53 33.09
CA ASN A 56 -30.22 30.96 33.31
C ASN A 56 -30.22 31.85 32.04
N SER A 57 -30.47 31.32 30.84
CA SER A 57 -30.14 32.02 29.58
C SER A 57 -31.34 32.40 28.69
N THR A 58 -31.10 33.39 27.82
CA THR A 58 -31.99 33.89 26.75
C THR A 58 -31.99 32.98 25.52
N GLN A 59 -33.09 32.95 24.75
CA GLN A 59 -33.29 32.09 23.54
C GLN A 59 -32.12 32.14 22.53
N GLU A 60 -31.47 33.30 22.39
CA GLU A 60 -30.35 33.50 21.45
C GLU A 60 -29.11 32.66 21.82
N ASP A 61 -28.84 32.46 23.12
CA ASP A 61 -27.68 31.67 23.58
C ASP A 61 -27.87 30.16 23.37
N LEU A 62 -29.12 29.69 23.32
CA LEU A 62 -29.46 28.27 23.11
C LEU A 62 -29.29 27.84 21.65
N SER A 63 -29.53 28.76 20.71
CA SER A 63 -29.36 28.52 19.27
C SER A 63 -27.91 28.25 18.86
N ALA A 64 -26.93 28.62 19.70
CA ALA A 64 -25.52 28.32 19.47
C ALA A 64 -25.13 26.89 19.88
N LEU A 65 -25.90 26.26 20.77
CA LEU A 65 -25.59 24.96 21.36
C LEU A 65 -26.41 23.82 20.76
N CYS A 66 -27.62 24.08 20.28
CA CYS A 66 -28.51 23.12 19.64
C CYS A 66 -29.03 23.63 18.30
N ASP A 67 -29.47 22.73 17.42
CA ASP A 67 -29.96 23.09 16.08
C ASP A 67 -31.39 23.64 16.13
N ASP A 68 -32.21 23.12 17.05
CA ASP A 68 -33.56 23.61 17.32
C ASP A 68 -34.00 23.31 18.77
N TYR A 69 -34.97 24.04 19.29
CA TYR A 69 -35.54 23.83 20.63
C TYR A 69 -37.07 23.89 20.59
N ASP A 70 -37.73 22.79 20.94
CA ASP A 70 -39.18 22.70 21.01
C ASP A 70 -39.65 23.07 22.42
N GLU A 71 -40.14 24.31 22.59
CA GLU A 71 -40.65 24.83 23.85
C GLU A 71 -41.85 24.03 24.41
N LEU A 72 -42.69 23.46 23.54
CA LEU A 72 -43.89 22.72 23.97
C LEU A 72 -43.50 21.35 24.56
N LYS A 73 -42.50 20.70 23.97
CA LYS A 73 -42.01 19.39 24.43
C LYS A 73 -40.82 19.50 25.39
N GLN A 74 -40.29 20.71 25.59
CA GLN A 74 -39.08 20.98 26.37
C GLN A 74 -37.91 20.09 25.92
N GLU A 75 -37.70 19.97 24.60
CA GLU A 75 -36.65 19.11 24.03
C GLU A 75 -35.71 19.87 23.10
N PHE A 76 -34.40 19.60 23.23
CA PHE A 76 -33.35 20.14 22.38
C PHE A 76 -33.09 19.21 21.21
N TYR A 77 -33.18 19.70 19.98
CA TYR A 77 -32.95 18.92 18.76
C TYR A 77 -31.52 19.11 18.24
N PHE A 78 -30.95 18.02 17.75
CA PHE A 78 -29.64 17.97 17.11
C PHE A 78 -29.76 17.13 15.83
N ASP A 79 -29.40 17.70 14.68
CA ASP A 79 -29.41 17.03 13.38
C ASP A 79 -28.12 16.21 13.19
N ARG A 80 -27.91 15.24 14.07
CA ARG A 80 -26.68 14.43 14.16
C ARG A 80 -26.99 12.94 14.19
N ASP A 81 -25.97 12.11 13.97
CA ASP A 81 -26.12 10.65 13.95
C ASP A 81 -26.41 10.09 15.36
N PRO A 82 -27.61 9.50 15.59
CA PRO A 82 -27.95 8.93 16.89
C PRO A 82 -27.10 7.72 17.27
N GLU A 83 -26.47 7.02 16.31
CA GLU A 83 -25.63 5.88 16.62
C GLU A 83 -24.25 6.31 17.15
N ALA A 84 -23.61 7.29 16.52
CA ALA A 84 -22.40 7.91 17.04
C ALA A 84 -22.62 8.54 18.42
N PHE A 85 -23.76 9.20 18.64
CA PHE A 85 -24.09 9.80 19.93
C PHE A 85 -24.14 8.79 21.09
N LYS A 86 -24.51 7.53 20.83
CA LYS A 86 -24.48 6.48 21.87
C LYS A 86 -23.08 6.27 22.41
N CYS A 87 -22.06 6.26 21.55
CA CYS A 87 -20.66 6.17 21.95
C CYS A 87 -20.21 7.41 22.72
N ILE A 88 -20.69 8.59 22.32
CA ILE A 88 -20.40 9.85 23.04
C ILE A 88 -20.94 9.81 24.48
N LEU A 89 -22.13 9.23 24.68
CA LEU A 89 -22.69 9.08 26.02
C LEU A 89 -21.86 8.16 26.93
N GLU A 90 -21.11 7.21 26.38
CA GLU A 90 -20.29 6.28 27.17
C GLU A 90 -19.25 7.02 28.03
N LEU A 91 -18.76 8.18 27.57
CA LEU A 91 -17.87 9.05 28.35
C LEU A 91 -18.44 9.38 29.73
N TYR A 92 -19.70 9.78 29.81
CA TYR A 92 -20.28 10.26 31.06
C TYR A 92 -20.54 9.13 32.07
N TYR A 93 -20.70 7.89 31.58
CA TYR A 93 -20.96 6.72 32.39
C TYR A 93 -19.69 5.94 32.77
N TYR A 94 -18.76 5.80 31.83
CA TYR A 94 -17.58 4.92 31.95
C TYR A 94 -16.25 5.68 31.99
N GLY A 95 -16.22 6.92 31.51
CA GLY A 95 -15.03 7.78 31.49
C GLY A 95 -14.09 7.55 30.31
N GLU A 96 -14.48 6.67 29.38
CA GLU A 96 -13.78 6.32 28.16
C GLU A 96 -14.79 6.14 27.01
N ILE A 97 -14.34 6.32 25.78
CA ILE A 97 -15.16 6.18 24.58
C ILE A 97 -14.61 5.09 23.68
N HIS A 98 -15.49 4.19 23.24
CA HIS A 98 -15.20 3.24 22.17
C HIS A 98 -16.01 3.54 20.91
N MET A 99 -15.30 3.61 19.77
CA MET A 99 -15.95 3.70 18.46
C MET A 99 -16.66 2.38 18.12
N LYS A 100 -17.94 2.47 17.75
CA LYS A 100 -18.68 1.32 17.24
C LYS A 100 -18.14 0.89 15.87
N ARG A 101 -18.03 -0.44 15.67
CA ARG A 101 -17.67 -1.02 14.37
C ARG A 101 -18.68 -0.59 13.29
N GLY A 102 -18.15 -0.10 12.17
CA GLY A 102 -18.92 0.35 11.01
C GLY A 102 -19.07 1.86 10.90
N ILE A 103 -18.76 2.63 11.95
CA ILE A 103 -18.65 4.09 11.87
C ILE A 103 -17.26 4.44 11.32
N CYS A 104 -17.19 5.35 10.35
CA CYS A 104 -15.91 5.86 9.85
C CYS A 104 -15.18 6.62 10.98
N PRO A 105 -13.92 6.28 11.31
CA PRO A 105 -13.18 6.96 12.38
C PRO A 105 -13.12 8.47 12.21
N MET A 106 -12.87 8.96 10.99
CA MET A 106 -12.81 10.39 10.69
C MET A 106 -14.15 11.10 10.90
N CYS A 107 -15.27 10.45 10.57
CA CYS A 107 -16.60 11.01 10.84
C CYS A 107 -16.89 11.04 12.33
N PHE A 108 -16.46 10.01 13.07
CA PHE A 108 -16.61 9.98 14.52
C PHE A 108 -15.78 11.06 15.24
N MET A 109 -14.57 11.36 14.75
CA MET A 109 -13.78 12.48 15.27
C MET A 109 -14.53 13.81 15.14
N ARG A 110 -15.24 14.03 14.01
CA ARG A 110 -16.09 15.23 13.84
C ARG A 110 -17.27 15.27 14.81
N GLU A 111 -17.80 14.10 15.22
CA GLU A 111 -18.79 14.04 16.30
C GLU A 111 -18.15 14.40 17.64
N MET A 112 -17.00 13.83 17.99
CA MET A 112 -16.30 14.18 19.23
C MET A 112 -16.00 15.68 19.32
N ASP A 113 -15.48 16.27 18.23
CA ASP A 113 -15.21 17.70 18.13
C ASP A 113 -16.50 18.54 18.29
N TYR A 114 -17.60 18.12 17.64
CA TYR A 114 -18.89 18.78 17.78
C TYR A 114 -19.38 18.80 19.23
N TRP A 115 -19.28 17.66 19.92
CA TRP A 115 -19.69 17.51 21.32
C TRP A 115 -18.70 18.12 22.33
N GLY A 116 -17.58 18.67 21.87
CA GLY A 116 -16.56 19.29 22.71
C GLY A 116 -15.77 18.29 23.54
N ILE A 117 -15.52 17.09 22.99
CA ILE A 117 -14.83 16.00 23.68
C ILE A 117 -13.44 15.81 23.07
N ASP A 118 -12.44 15.87 23.95
CA ASP A 118 -11.05 15.72 23.53
C ASP A 118 -10.69 14.27 23.16
N THR A 119 -9.69 14.13 22.30
CA THR A 119 -9.21 12.83 21.79
C THR A 119 -8.60 11.95 22.89
N GLU A 120 -8.22 12.55 24.02
CA GLU A 120 -7.65 11.89 25.19
C GLU A 120 -8.62 10.91 25.87
N TYR A 121 -9.93 11.02 25.62
CA TYR A 121 -10.95 10.13 26.17
C TYR A 121 -11.19 8.87 25.33
N LEU A 122 -10.56 8.78 24.16
CA LEU A 122 -10.65 7.63 23.28
C LEU A 122 -9.75 6.51 23.78
N ASP A 123 -10.27 5.29 23.87
CA ASP A 123 -9.47 4.13 24.31
C ASP A 123 -8.37 3.75 23.29
N GLU A 124 -7.29 3.13 23.77
CA GLU A 124 -6.13 2.72 22.95
C GLU A 124 -6.53 1.87 21.73
N CYS A 125 -7.53 0.98 21.87
CA CYS A 125 -7.97 0.17 20.73
C CYS A 125 -8.58 1.00 19.60
N CYS A 126 -9.24 2.11 19.94
CA CYS A 126 -9.89 3.02 19.00
C CYS A 126 -8.87 4.01 18.42
N ILE A 127 -7.89 4.46 19.23
CA ILE A 127 -6.74 5.25 18.76
C ILE A 127 -5.96 4.47 17.68
N SER A 128 -5.72 3.17 17.88
CA SER A 128 -5.03 2.36 16.87
C SER A 128 -5.79 2.31 15.54
N ASN A 129 -7.11 2.15 15.58
CA ASN A 129 -7.95 2.13 14.38
C ASN A 129 -7.98 3.50 13.68
N LEU A 130 -8.01 4.59 14.46
CA LEU A 130 -7.92 5.96 13.92
C LEU A 130 -6.59 6.19 13.20
N ASN A 131 -5.47 5.84 13.84
CA ASN A 131 -4.13 5.98 13.24
C ASN A 131 -3.98 5.15 11.96
N GLU A 132 -4.57 3.96 11.89
CA GLU A 132 -4.58 3.15 10.66
C GLU A 132 -5.34 3.85 9.53
N MET A 133 -6.52 4.40 9.83
CA MET A 133 -7.31 5.17 8.87
C MET A 133 -6.59 6.45 8.41
N GLU A 134 -5.96 7.20 9.32
CA GLU A 134 -5.17 8.38 8.97
C GLU A 134 -3.99 8.04 8.05
N SER A 135 -3.32 6.92 8.31
CA SER A 135 -2.23 6.40 7.46
C SER A 135 -2.74 6.04 6.05
N GLU A 136 -3.91 5.39 5.95
CA GLU A 136 -4.53 5.09 4.67
C GLU A 136 -4.89 6.35 3.88
N LEU A 137 -5.47 7.35 4.54
CA LEU A 137 -5.81 8.63 3.92
C LEU A 137 -4.56 9.40 3.48
N ALA A 138 -3.49 9.36 4.28
CA ALA A 138 -2.20 9.95 3.91
C ALA A 138 -1.60 9.27 2.68
N GLU A 139 -1.69 7.95 2.57
CA GLU A 139 -1.22 7.22 1.39
C GLU A 139 -2.06 7.53 0.14
N ILE A 140 -3.39 7.68 0.30
CA ILE A 140 -4.27 8.15 -0.79
C ILE A 140 -3.87 9.56 -1.21
N ALA A 141 -3.69 10.47 -0.25
CA ALA A 141 -3.30 11.85 -0.52
C ALA A 141 -1.94 11.94 -1.24
N GLU A 142 -0.95 11.13 -0.84
CA GLU A 142 0.34 11.05 -1.52
C GLU A 142 0.20 10.52 -2.95
N LYS A 143 -0.61 9.48 -3.18
CA LYS A 143 -0.90 8.97 -4.53
C LYS A 143 -1.59 10.00 -5.40
N VAL A 144 -2.61 10.69 -4.88
CA VAL A 144 -3.33 11.76 -5.59
C VAL A 144 -2.37 12.89 -5.93
N LYS A 145 -1.58 13.35 -4.96
CA LYS A 145 -0.57 14.39 -5.16
C LYS A 145 0.43 13.99 -6.25
N THR A 146 0.95 12.78 -6.21
CA THR A 146 1.89 12.28 -7.23
C THR A 146 1.26 12.31 -8.63
N ILE A 147 -0.03 11.98 -8.75
CA ILE A 147 -0.75 12.03 -10.03
C ILE A 147 -1.02 13.48 -10.47
N LEU A 148 -1.31 14.39 -9.54
CA LEU A 148 -1.52 15.81 -9.84
C LEU A 148 -0.20 16.51 -10.23
N ASP A 149 0.90 16.25 -9.51
CA ASP A 149 2.23 16.76 -9.85
C ASP A 149 2.63 16.31 -11.28
N ASP A 150 2.33 15.05 -11.63
CA ASP A 150 2.49 14.50 -12.98
C ASP A 150 1.67 15.24 -14.08
N LEU A 151 0.57 15.91 -13.70
CA LEU A 151 -0.31 16.67 -14.60
C LEU A 151 0.06 18.16 -14.65
N GLU A 152 0.43 18.76 -13.52
CA GLU A 152 0.82 20.17 -13.42
C GLU A 152 2.18 20.45 -14.05
N GLU A 153 3.13 19.50 -13.96
CA GLU A 153 4.40 19.63 -14.66
C GLU A 153 4.17 19.91 -16.16
N ASP A 154 3.18 19.29 -16.82
CA ASP A 154 2.89 19.50 -18.25
C ASP A 154 2.62 20.97 -18.64
N ALA A 155 2.01 21.76 -17.74
CA ALA A 155 1.54 23.11 -18.02
C ALA A 155 2.69 24.13 -18.07
N THR A 156 3.72 23.94 -17.23
CA THR A 156 4.83 24.90 -17.04
C THR A 156 6.08 24.56 -17.88
N MET A 157 6.06 23.47 -18.64
CA MET A 157 7.24 22.95 -19.35
C MET A 157 7.70 23.77 -20.56
N THR A 158 9.02 23.90 -20.70
CA THR A 158 9.68 24.35 -21.95
C THR A 158 9.47 23.34 -23.09
N ARG A 159 9.68 23.75 -24.36
CA ARG A 159 9.49 22.87 -25.53
C ARG A 159 10.26 21.55 -25.46
N GLY A 160 11.49 21.56 -24.95
CA GLY A 160 12.31 20.34 -24.77
C GLY A 160 11.74 19.42 -23.69
N GLN A 161 11.32 19.99 -22.56
CA GLN A 161 10.69 19.27 -21.46
C GLN A 161 9.32 18.70 -21.86
N ARG A 162 8.53 19.40 -22.69
CA ARG A 162 7.28 18.83 -23.26
C ARG A 162 7.53 17.62 -24.14
N CYS A 163 8.56 17.66 -24.98
CA CYS A 163 8.93 16.50 -25.81
C CYS A 163 9.39 15.33 -24.92
N GLN A 164 10.12 15.62 -23.85
CA GLN A 164 10.57 14.64 -22.87
C GLN A 164 9.38 13.99 -22.13
N ALA A 165 8.45 14.78 -21.61
CA ALA A 165 7.25 14.33 -20.92
C ALA A 165 6.32 13.53 -21.84
N PHE A 166 6.15 13.98 -23.09
CA PHE A 166 5.42 13.24 -24.11
C PHE A 166 6.05 11.86 -24.37
N LEU A 167 7.38 11.81 -24.56
CA LEU A 167 8.11 10.56 -24.77
C LEU A 167 8.04 9.64 -23.54
N TRP A 168 8.10 10.20 -22.34
CA TRP A 168 7.92 9.45 -21.09
C TRP A 168 6.54 8.81 -21.01
N LYS A 169 5.47 9.58 -21.26
CA LYS A 169 4.09 9.06 -21.29
C LYS A 169 3.90 7.99 -22.35
N LEU A 170 4.48 8.19 -23.54
CA LEU A 170 4.41 7.24 -24.65
C LEU A 170 5.06 5.89 -24.30
N MET A 171 6.16 5.90 -23.54
CA MET A 171 6.96 4.71 -23.22
C MET A 171 6.58 4.00 -21.90
N GLU A 172 6.08 4.75 -20.91
CA GLU A 172 5.83 4.26 -19.55
C GLU A 172 4.35 4.06 -19.22
N LYS A 173 3.43 4.82 -19.85
CA LYS A 173 1.98 4.76 -19.60
C LYS A 173 1.24 4.23 -20.85
N PRO A 174 1.00 2.90 -20.98
CA PRO A 174 0.35 2.31 -22.16
C PRO A 174 -1.07 2.84 -22.42
N GLU A 175 -1.78 3.23 -21.37
CA GLU A 175 -3.14 3.79 -21.43
C GLU A 175 -3.17 5.26 -21.88
N SER A 176 -2.01 5.92 -22.00
CA SER A 176 -1.95 7.35 -22.31
C SER A 176 -2.42 7.69 -23.73
N SER A 177 -2.15 6.81 -24.70
CA SER A 177 -2.48 7.03 -26.10
C SER A 177 -2.54 5.72 -26.87
N LEU A 178 -3.21 5.72 -28.03
CA LEU A 178 -3.23 4.57 -28.92
C LEU A 178 -1.82 4.19 -29.40
N ALA A 179 -0.95 5.18 -29.64
CA ALA A 179 0.45 4.96 -30.00
C ALA A 179 1.23 4.28 -28.86
N ALA A 180 1.03 4.71 -27.61
CA ALA A 180 1.65 4.08 -26.44
C ALA A 180 1.21 2.61 -26.30
N ARG A 181 -0.07 2.33 -26.52
CA ARG A 181 -0.62 0.98 -26.51
C ARG A 181 0.01 0.10 -27.60
N VAL A 182 0.17 0.62 -28.82
CA VAL A 182 0.84 -0.10 -29.92
C VAL A 182 2.29 -0.41 -29.57
N ILE A 183 3.05 0.58 -29.06
CA ILE A 183 4.45 0.38 -28.65
C ILE A 183 4.54 -0.69 -27.55
N ALA A 184 3.66 -0.65 -26.55
CA ALA A 184 3.63 -1.65 -25.48
C ALA A 184 3.37 -3.07 -26.01
N VAL A 185 2.43 -3.23 -26.97
CA VAL A 185 2.14 -4.52 -27.61
C VAL A 185 3.32 -5.00 -28.45
N VAL A 186 3.98 -4.10 -29.18
CA VAL A 186 5.19 -4.44 -29.97
C VAL A 186 6.32 -4.88 -29.05
N SER A 187 6.61 -4.14 -27.98
CA SER A 187 7.64 -4.53 -26.99
C SER A 187 7.34 -5.89 -26.38
N PHE A 188 6.08 -6.16 -26.02
CA PHE A 188 5.66 -7.47 -25.53
C PHE A 188 5.90 -8.59 -26.57
N ALA A 189 5.57 -8.35 -27.84
CA ALA A 189 5.82 -9.30 -28.92
C ALA A 189 7.33 -9.58 -29.11
N PHE A 190 8.20 -8.57 -29.00
CA PHE A 190 9.65 -8.74 -29.04
C PHE A 190 10.20 -9.54 -27.86
N ILE A 191 9.63 -9.39 -26.66
CA ILE A 191 9.99 -10.22 -25.50
C ILE A 191 9.65 -11.68 -25.75
N LEU A 192 8.44 -11.97 -26.26
CA LEU A 192 8.03 -13.33 -26.61
C LEU A 192 8.91 -13.91 -27.72
N LEU A 193 9.16 -13.14 -28.79
CA LEU A 193 10.03 -13.54 -29.89
C LEU A 193 11.44 -13.87 -29.39
N SER A 194 12.05 -13.00 -28.58
CA SER A 194 13.38 -13.25 -28.00
C SER A 194 13.39 -14.50 -27.12
N SER A 195 12.30 -14.79 -26.40
CA SER A 195 12.20 -15.96 -25.54
C SER A 195 12.11 -17.24 -26.36
N VAL A 196 11.31 -17.24 -27.43
CA VAL A 196 11.20 -18.37 -28.36
C VAL A 196 12.54 -18.62 -29.07
N VAL A 197 13.19 -17.58 -29.58
CA VAL A 197 14.51 -17.69 -30.24
C VAL A 197 15.54 -18.27 -29.28
N MET A 198 15.56 -17.84 -28.03
CA MET A 198 16.43 -18.40 -26.99
C MET A 198 16.16 -19.91 -26.79
N CYS A 199 14.89 -20.33 -26.67
CA CYS A 199 14.54 -21.74 -26.52
C CYS A 199 14.94 -22.56 -27.75
N VAL A 200 14.65 -22.06 -28.96
CA VAL A 200 14.98 -22.74 -30.22
C VAL A 200 16.49 -22.86 -30.41
N GLY A 201 17.26 -21.84 -29.99
CA GLY A 201 18.72 -21.86 -30.05
C GLY A 201 19.38 -22.92 -29.16
N THR A 202 18.67 -23.48 -28.18
CA THR A 202 19.17 -24.58 -27.34
C THR A 202 18.95 -25.97 -27.94
N ILE A 203 18.19 -26.09 -29.04
CA ILE A 203 17.89 -27.36 -29.70
C ILE A 203 19.12 -27.82 -30.51
N PRO A 204 19.78 -28.94 -30.16
CA PRO A 204 21.00 -29.40 -30.84
C PRO A 204 20.79 -29.66 -32.34
N GLU A 205 19.62 -30.13 -32.73
CA GLU A 205 19.28 -30.46 -34.12
C GLU A 205 19.19 -29.22 -35.03
N LEU A 206 19.05 -28.02 -34.44
CA LEU A 206 18.97 -26.74 -35.16
C LEU A 206 20.28 -25.94 -35.09
N GLN A 207 21.27 -26.42 -34.32
CA GLN A 207 22.58 -25.81 -34.23
C GLN A 207 23.43 -26.20 -35.46
N VAL A 208 24.27 -25.27 -35.89
CA VAL A 208 25.16 -25.45 -37.06
C VAL A 208 26.59 -25.66 -36.54
N GLN A 209 27.38 -26.44 -37.27
CA GLN A 209 28.77 -26.64 -36.93
C GLN A 209 29.63 -25.47 -37.45
N ASP A 210 30.46 -24.87 -36.58
CA ASP A 210 31.45 -23.89 -36.98
C ASP A 210 32.64 -24.54 -37.73
N ALA A 211 33.58 -23.72 -38.21
CA ALA A 211 34.77 -24.19 -38.92
C ALA A 211 35.70 -25.06 -38.04
N GLU A 212 35.53 -24.96 -36.73
CA GLU A 212 36.28 -25.67 -35.69
C GLU A 212 35.55 -26.94 -35.20
N GLY A 213 34.34 -27.23 -35.71
CA GLY A 213 33.56 -28.41 -35.38
C GLY A 213 32.65 -28.26 -34.14
N ASN A 214 32.55 -27.07 -33.53
CA ASN A 214 31.66 -26.81 -32.40
C ASN A 214 30.24 -26.50 -32.86
N LEU A 215 29.25 -26.88 -32.06
CA LEU A 215 27.85 -26.52 -32.28
C LEU A 215 27.60 -25.07 -31.87
N VAL A 216 27.22 -24.25 -32.84
CA VAL A 216 26.87 -22.83 -32.67
C VAL A 216 25.43 -22.57 -33.10
N GLU A 217 24.88 -21.46 -32.62
CA GLU A 217 23.53 -21.02 -32.96
C GLU A 217 23.43 -20.73 -34.47
N HIS A 218 22.29 -21.08 -35.07
CA HIS A 218 22.08 -20.83 -36.49
C HIS A 218 22.15 -19.31 -36.80
N PRO A 219 22.83 -18.86 -37.87
CA PRO A 219 23.07 -17.44 -38.12
C PRO A 219 21.78 -16.60 -38.27
N THR A 220 20.67 -17.21 -38.70
CA THR A 220 19.36 -16.54 -38.74
C THR A 220 18.79 -16.29 -37.34
N LEU A 221 18.96 -17.22 -36.39
CA LEU A 221 18.52 -17.04 -35.01
C LEU A 221 19.34 -15.95 -34.32
N GLU A 222 20.65 -15.91 -34.57
CA GLU A 222 21.54 -14.84 -34.10
C GLU A 222 21.13 -13.48 -34.67
N SER A 223 20.76 -13.41 -35.96
CA SER A 223 20.28 -12.18 -36.60
C SER A 223 18.98 -11.68 -35.97
N ILE A 224 18.03 -12.58 -35.69
CA ILE A 224 16.77 -12.24 -35.02
C ILE A 224 17.03 -11.80 -33.57
N GLU A 225 17.91 -12.50 -32.84
CA GLU A 225 18.29 -12.12 -31.48
C GLU A 225 18.92 -10.72 -31.46
N THR A 226 19.82 -10.44 -32.40
CA THR A 226 20.45 -9.12 -32.54
C THR A 226 19.41 -8.04 -32.82
N ALA A 227 18.42 -8.31 -33.68
CA ALA A 227 17.31 -7.38 -33.92
C ALA A 227 16.47 -7.11 -32.66
N CYS A 228 16.17 -8.15 -31.87
CA CYS A 228 15.46 -8.01 -30.59
C CYS A 228 16.27 -7.18 -29.58
N ILE A 229 17.59 -7.39 -29.51
CA ILE A 229 18.46 -6.62 -28.61
C ILE A 229 18.53 -5.16 -29.05
N ILE A 230 18.65 -4.89 -30.35
CA ILE A 230 18.60 -3.51 -30.87
C ILE A 230 17.29 -2.84 -30.46
N TRP A 231 16.15 -3.52 -30.59
CA TRP A 231 14.86 -3.01 -30.12
C TRP A 231 14.90 -2.70 -28.61
N PHE A 232 15.35 -3.63 -27.77
CA PHE A 232 15.44 -3.41 -26.32
C PHE A 232 16.40 -2.30 -25.93
N THR A 233 17.52 -2.15 -26.64
CA THR A 233 18.47 -1.05 -26.43
C THR A 233 17.81 0.28 -26.79
N VAL A 234 17.14 0.38 -27.95
CA VAL A 234 16.40 1.59 -28.33
C VAL A 234 15.35 1.92 -27.27
N GLU A 235 14.60 0.92 -26.83
CA GLU A 235 13.58 1.06 -25.78
C GLU A 235 14.18 1.60 -24.47
N TYR A 236 15.29 1.02 -24.01
CA TYR A 236 15.99 1.43 -22.79
C TYR A 236 16.59 2.84 -22.93
N MET A 237 17.18 3.17 -24.09
CA MET A 237 17.72 4.50 -24.38
C MET A 237 16.64 5.58 -24.43
N LEU A 238 15.50 5.31 -25.08
CA LEU A 238 14.37 6.22 -25.13
C LEU A 238 13.84 6.52 -23.71
N ARG A 239 13.74 5.50 -22.86
CA ARG A 239 13.36 5.67 -21.44
C ARG A 239 14.41 6.41 -20.63
N PHE A 240 15.68 6.11 -20.84
CA PHE A 240 16.78 6.80 -20.17
C PHE A 240 16.78 8.29 -20.53
N VAL A 241 16.60 8.64 -21.80
CA VAL A 241 16.54 10.03 -22.27
C VAL A 241 15.27 10.74 -21.77
N SER A 242 14.13 10.04 -21.73
CA SER A 242 12.87 10.64 -21.26
C SER A 242 12.79 10.83 -19.73
N SER A 243 13.56 10.08 -18.94
CA SER A 243 13.52 10.21 -17.47
C SER A 243 14.11 11.53 -16.94
N SER A 244 13.45 12.18 -15.98
CA SER A 244 13.94 13.42 -15.35
C SER A 244 15.18 13.21 -14.48
N ASN A 245 15.26 12.09 -13.73
CA ASN A 245 16.37 11.79 -12.83
C ASN A 245 17.11 10.50 -13.26
N LYS A 246 18.26 10.67 -13.91
CA LYS A 246 19.02 9.57 -14.54
C LYS A 246 19.54 8.55 -13.53
N LEU A 247 19.98 8.99 -12.34
CA LEU A 247 20.50 8.07 -11.32
C LEU A 247 19.37 7.23 -10.72
N HIS A 248 18.28 7.88 -10.33
CA HIS A 248 17.09 7.17 -9.85
C HIS A 248 16.54 6.20 -10.91
N PHE A 249 16.59 6.60 -12.18
CA PHE A 249 16.20 5.73 -13.29
C PHE A 249 17.04 4.45 -13.33
N VAL A 250 18.37 4.54 -13.32
CA VAL A 250 19.26 3.37 -13.44
C VAL A 250 19.10 2.42 -12.25
N PHE A 251 18.88 2.93 -11.05
CA PHE A 251 18.73 2.12 -9.83
C PHE A 251 17.30 1.64 -9.56
N SER A 252 16.32 2.00 -10.38
CA SER A 252 14.96 1.47 -10.27
C SER A 252 14.89 0.00 -10.69
N PHE A 253 14.19 -0.83 -9.91
CA PHE A 253 14.13 -2.29 -10.09
C PHE A 253 13.75 -2.72 -11.51
N MET A 254 12.72 -2.09 -12.11
CA MET A 254 12.27 -2.44 -13.47
C MET A 254 13.29 -2.04 -14.54
N ASN A 255 14.00 -0.93 -14.34
CA ASN A 255 15.02 -0.46 -15.28
C ASN A 255 16.32 -1.26 -15.14
N LEU A 256 16.62 -1.80 -13.96
CA LEU A 256 17.70 -2.74 -13.76
C LEU A 256 17.46 -4.05 -14.54
N ILE A 257 16.22 -4.56 -14.55
CA ILE A 257 15.84 -5.72 -15.37
C ILE A 257 16.01 -5.40 -16.86
N ASP A 258 15.56 -4.22 -17.31
CA ASP A 258 15.74 -3.77 -18.71
C ASP A 258 17.23 -3.69 -19.10
N PHE A 259 18.10 -3.26 -18.19
CA PHE A 259 19.56 -3.23 -18.39
C PHE A 259 20.16 -4.65 -18.43
N LEU A 260 19.82 -5.51 -17.47
CA LEU A 260 20.28 -6.90 -17.42
C LEU A 260 19.85 -7.72 -18.64
N ALA A 261 18.72 -7.36 -19.26
CA ALA A 261 18.22 -7.99 -20.49
C ALA A 261 19.14 -7.76 -21.71
N ILE A 262 19.78 -6.58 -21.81
CA ILE A 262 20.68 -6.21 -22.93
C ILE A 262 22.16 -6.43 -22.62
N MET A 263 22.53 -6.38 -21.34
CA MET A 263 23.93 -6.43 -20.87
C MET A 263 24.74 -7.62 -21.41
N PRO A 264 24.22 -8.88 -21.44
CA PRO A 264 24.99 -10.03 -21.92
C PRO A 264 25.55 -9.86 -23.34
N PHE A 265 24.78 -9.25 -24.24
CA PHE A 265 25.21 -9.05 -25.63
C PHE A 265 26.40 -8.10 -25.71
N TYR A 266 26.29 -6.94 -25.05
CA TYR A 266 27.36 -5.94 -25.07
C TYR A 266 28.62 -6.43 -24.36
N VAL A 267 28.48 -7.17 -23.25
CA VAL A 267 29.65 -7.74 -22.57
C VAL A 267 30.34 -8.79 -23.45
N VAL A 268 29.60 -9.69 -24.10
CA VAL A 268 30.21 -10.66 -25.04
C VAL A 268 30.87 -9.95 -26.22
N LEU A 269 30.24 -8.92 -26.79
CA LEU A 269 30.80 -8.11 -27.89
C LEU A 269 32.10 -7.41 -27.47
N ILE A 270 32.13 -6.80 -26.28
CA ILE A 270 33.32 -6.15 -25.72
C ILE A 270 34.42 -7.18 -25.44
N LEU A 271 34.10 -8.32 -24.83
CA LEU A 271 35.06 -9.38 -24.53
C LEU A 271 35.64 -10.02 -25.79
N THR A 272 34.85 -10.18 -26.85
CA THR A 272 35.33 -10.74 -28.12
C THR A 272 36.19 -9.74 -28.91
N HIS A 273 35.82 -8.45 -28.94
CA HIS A 273 36.59 -7.42 -29.64
C HIS A 273 37.83 -6.92 -28.89
N LEU A 274 37.79 -6.78 -27.56
CA LEU A 274 38.96 -6.34 -26.76
C LEU A 274 39.77 -7.51 -26.21
N GLY A 275 39.14 -8.65 -25.89
CA GLY A 275 39.80 -9.81 -25.27
C GLY A 275 40.67 -10.62 -26.23
N THR A 276 40.48 -10.46 -27.54
CA THR A 276 41.41 -10.98 -28.57
C THR A 276 42.83 -10.42 -28.44
N ALA A 277 43.03 -9.34 -27.67
CA ALA A 277 44.35 -8.76 -27.45
C ALA A 277 45.06 -9.20 -26.16
N MET A 278 44.39 -9.72 -25.11
CA MET A 278 44.99 -9.78 -23.76
C MET A 278 44.65 -10.96 -22.82
N MET A 279 43.90 -12.01 -23.20
CA MET A 279 43.57 -13.10 -22.26
C MET A 279 43.56 -14.52 -22.85
N GLU A 280 43.96 -15.50 -22.05
CA GLU A 280 43.83 -16.93 -22.34
C GLU A 280 42.36 -17.30 -22.63
N LEU A 281 42.10 -17.81 -23.85
CA LEU A 281 40.77 -18.11 -24.40
C LEU A 281 39.87 -18.98 -23.50
N ALA A 282 40.44 -19.86 -22.66
CA ALA A 282 39.69 -20.83 -21.86
C ALA A 282 38.82 -20.16 -20.77
N ASN A 283 39.34 -19.13 -20.09
CA ASN A 283 38.58 -18.40 -19.07
C ASN A 283 37.51 -17.50 -19.71
N VAL A 284 37.75 -17.03 -20.93
CA VAL A 284 36.78 -16.23 -21.71
C VAL A 284 35.60 -17.09 -22.13
N GLN A 285 35.82 -18.34 -22.54
CA GLN A 285 34.73 -19.24 -22.96
C GLN A 285 33.79 -19.58 -21.79
N GLN A 286 34.32 -19.84 -20.60
CA GLN A 286 33.50 -20.07 -19.40
C GLN A 286 32.69 -18.82 -19.01
N ALA A 287 33.30 -17.63 -19.09
CA ALA A 287 32.62 -16.37 -18.84
C ALA A 287 31.49 -16.11 -19.86
N VAL A 288 31.74 -16.34 -21.15
CA VAL A 288 30.72 -16.22 -22.22
C VAL A 288 29.56 -17.20 -22.02
N GLN A 289 29.84 -18.41 -21.53
CA GLN A 289 28.79 -19.39 -21.22
C GLN A 289 27.91 -18.96 -20.05
N ALA A 290 28.50 -18.39 -18.98
CA ALA A 290 27.75 -17.83 -17.87
C ALA A 290 26.89 -16.62 -18.29
N LEU A 291 27.42 -15.74 -19.16
CA LEU A 291 26.67 -14.61 -19.70
C LEU A 291 25.49 -15.06 -20.57
N ARG A 292 25.57 -16.22 -21.23
CA ARG A 292 24.45 -16.78 -22.00
C ARG A 292 23.24 -17.13 -21.12
N ILE A 293 23.47 -17.60 -19.89
CA ILE A 293 22.39 -17.87 -18.91
C ILE A 293 21.70 -16.56 -18.51
N MET A 294 22.43 -15.46 -18.38
CA MET A 294 21.83 -14.16 -18.05
C MET A 294 20.83 -13.67 -19.11
N ARG A 295 20.84 -14.20 -20.35
CA ARG A 295 19.81 -13.89 -21.36
C ARG A 295 18.40 -14.28 -20.90
N ILE A 296 18.26 -15.25 -19.99
CA ILE A 296 16.99 -15.63 -19.35
C ILE A 296 16.38 -14.44 -18.60
N ALA A 297 17.19 -13.48 -18.13
CA ALA A 297 16.71 -12.29 -17.44
C ALA A 297 15.75 -11.45 -18.30
N ARG A 298 15.82 -11.55 -19.64
CA ARG A 298 14.90 -10.90 -20.57
C ARG A 298 13.44 -11.32 -20.36
N ILE A 299 13.18 -12.53 -19.86
CA ILE A 299 11.82 -13.00 -19.54
C ILE A 299 11.22 -12.13 -18.42
N PHE A 300 12.02 -11.69 -17.45
CA PHE A 300 11.53 -10.83 -16.37
C PHE A 300 11.08 -9.45 -16.85
N LYS A 301 11.45 -9.04 -18.07
CA LYS A 301 10.93 -7.81 -18.70
C LYS A 301 9.39 -7.86 -18.86
N LEU A 302 8.80 -9.06 -18.89
CA LEU A 302 7.35 -9.27 -18.83
C LEU A 302 6.69 -8.67 -17.57
N ALA A 303 7.43 -8.53 -16.47
CA ALA A 303 6.92 -7.92 -15.24
C ALA A 303 6.46 -6.48 -15.44
N ARG A 304 7.09 -5.71 -16.34
CA ARG A 304 6.64 -4.36 -16.67
C ARG A 304 5.24 -4.34 -17.31
N HIS A 305 4.90 -5.39 -18.06
CA HIS A 305 3.65 -5.51 -18.79
C HIS A 305 2.56 -6.29 -18.03
N SER A 306 2.88 -6.83 -16.84
CA SER A 306 1.96 -7.60 -16.01
C SER A 306 1.81 -6.93 -14.66
N SER A 307 0.69 -6.22 -14.47
CA SER A 307 0.32 -5.66 -13.16
C SER A 307 0.26 -6.75 -12.09
N GLY A 308 -0.22 -7.94 -12.44
CA GLY A 308 -0.23 -9.10 -11.55
C GLY A 308 1.16 -9.49 -11.05
N LEU A 309 2.18 -9.45 -11.90
CA LEU A 309 3.55 -9.79 -11.50
C LEU A 309 4.19 -8.71 -10.62
N GLN A 310 3.88 -7.43 -10.87
CA GLN A 310 4.31 -6.31 -10.03
C GLN A 310 3.70 -6.39 -8.63
N THR A 311 2.39 -6.64 -8.55
CA THR A 311 1.71 -6.83 -7.26
C THR A 311 2.20 -8.08 -6.55
N LEU A 312 2.51 -9.16 -7.28
CA LEU A 312 3.15 -10.34 -6.71
C LEU A 312 4.52 -10.01 -6.10
N THR A 313 5.37 -9.26 -6.80
CA THR A 313 6.67 -8.83 -6.26
C THR A 313 6.51 -7.98 -4.99
N PHE A 314 5.56 -7.04 -4.98
CA PHE A 314 5.29 -6.21 -3.81
C PHE A 314 4.79 -7.04 -2.62
N ALA A 315 3.84 -7.94 -2.85
CA ALA A 315 3.29 -8.78 -1.80
C ALA A 315 4.29 -9.82 -1.28
N LEU A 316 5.16 -10.36 -2.14
CA LEU A 316 6.29 -11.19 -1.73
C LEU A 316 7.28 -10.39 -0.87
N LYS A 317 7.58 -9.14 -1.24
CA LYS A 317 8.44 -8.25 -0.45
C LYS A 317 7.87 -8.02 0.95
N SER A 318 6.56 -7.79 1.05
CA SER A 318 5.86 -7.66 2.34
C SER A 318 5.89 -8.96 3.16
N SER A 319 5.83 -10.11 2.49
CA SER A 319 5.82 -11.44 3.11
C SER A 319 7.21 -12.07 3.28
N LEU A 320 8.31 -11.30 3.12
CA LEU A 320 9.68 -11.84 3.19
C LEU A 320 9.99 -12.52 4.53
N LYS A 321 9.45 -11.99 5.63
CA LYS A 321 9.64 -12.59 6.96
C LYS A 321 9.05 -13.99 7.03
N GLU A 322 7.82 -14.15 6.55
CA GLU A 322 7.11 -15.44 6.53
C GLU A 322 7.74 -16.42 5.55
N LEU A 323 8.15 -15.94 4.36
CA LEU A 323 8.89 -16.74 3.38
C LEU A 323 10.25 -17.20 3.95
N GLY A 324 10.95 -16.32 4.66
CA GLY A 324 12.21 -16.66 5.33
C GLY A 324 12.03 -17.74 6.39
N LEU A 325 10.93 -17.70 7.15
CA LEU A 325 10.58 -18.72 8.13
C LEU A 325 10.31 -20.08 7.47
N LEU A 326 9.56 -20.10 6.35
CA LEU A 326 9.34 -21.32 5.54
C LEU A 326 10.66 -21.93 5.07
N LEU A 327 11.55 -21.11 4.49
CA LEU A 327 12.86 -21.57 4.01
C LEU A 327 13.74 -22.09 5.15
N MET A 328 13.68 -21.47 6.33
CA MET A 328 14.40 -21.93 7.53
C MET A 328 13.91 -23.32 7.97
N TYR A 329 12.60 -23.53 8.08
CA TYR A 329 12.04 -24.84 8.45
C TYR A 329 12.38 -25.93 7.44
N MET A 330 12.27 -25.62 6.15
CA MET A 330 12.66 -26.55 5.08
C MET A 330 14.15 -26.88 5.15
N SER A 331 15.02 -25.89 5.37
CA SER A 331 16.47 -26.11 5.46
C SER A 331 16.85 -27.03 6.63
N VAL A 332 16.25 -26.82 7.80
CA VAL A 332 16.46 -27.68 8.98
C VAL A 332 15.98 -29.09 8.71
N GLY A 333 14.79 -29.25 8.11
CA GLY A 333 14.25 -30.56 7.75
C GLY A 333 15.09 -31.29 6.71
N ILE A 334 15.51 -30.60 5.64
CA ILE A 334 16.39 -31.15 4.60
C ILE A 334 17.68 -31.66 5.27
N PHE A 335 18.34 -30.82 6.08
CA PHE A 335 19.57 -31.23 6.75
C PHE A 335 19.38 -32.47 7.64
N LEU A 336 18.33 -32.46 8.48
CA LEU A 336 18.05 -33.55 9.42
C LEU A 336 17.73 -34.87 8.69
N PHE A 337 16.76 -34.85 7.77
CA PHE A 337 16.31 -36.07 7.10
C PHE A 337 17.35 -36.62 6.15
N SER A 338 18.19 -35.79 5.55
CA SER A 338 19.34 -36.23 4.75
C SER A 338 20.42 -36.90 5.60
N ALA A 339 20.74 -36.36 6.79
CA ALA A 339 21.69 -37.00 7.69
C ALA A 339 21.16 -38.36 8.20
N LEU A 340 19.87 -38.43 8.54
CA LEU A 340 19.21 -39.69 8.93
C LEU A 340 19.16 -40.68 7.76
N GLY A 341 18.79 -40.21 6.56
CA GLY A 341 18.74 -41.04 5.35
C GLY A 341 20.10 -41.66 5.03
N TYR A 342 21.16 -40.84 5.03
CA TYR A 342 22.53 -41.32 4.83
C TYR A 342 22.94 -42.36 5.89
N THR A 343 22.76 -42.04 7.17
CA THR A 343 23.20 -42.94 8.26
C THR A 343 22.42 -44.25 8.33
N MET A 344 21.14 -44.25 7.96
CA MET A 344 20.30 -45.45 7.93
C MET A 344 20.55 -46.31 6.67
N GLU A 345 20.95 -45.70 5.55
CA GLU A 345 21.15 -46.40 4.28
C GLU A 345 22.61 -46.80 4.01
N GLN A 346 23.58 -46.27 4.77
CA GLN A 346 25.02 -46.55 4.56
C GLN A 346 25.38 -48.04 4.62
N SER A 347 24.54 -48.88 5.23
CA SER A 347 24.75 -50.32 5.36
C SER A 347 24.31 -51.12 4.13
N HIS A 348 23.53 -50.53 3.22
CA HIS A 348 23.01 -51.22 2.04
C HIS A 348 23.99 -51.08 0.86
N PRO A 349 24.44 -52.17 0.22
CA PRO A 349 25.49 -52.12 -0.82
C PRO A 349 25.06 -51.32 -2.07
N ASP A 350 23.79 -51.40 -2.46
CA ASP A 350 23.26 -50.68 -3.62
C ASP A 350 22.62 -49.33 -3.28
N THR A 351 23.06 -48.65 -2.22
CA THR A 351 22.49 -47.35 -1.84
C THR A 351 22.97 -46.21 -2.75
N MET A 352 22.06 -45.30 -3.09
CA MET A 352 22.40 -44.05 -3.79
C MET A 352 22.72 -42.89 -2.83
N PHE A 353 22.69 -43.15 -1.52
CA PHE A 353 23.03 -42.19 -0.46
C PHE A 353 24.54 -42.17 -0.22
N THR A 354 25.34 -41.65 -1.16
CA THR A 354 26.82 -41.72 -1.03
C THR A 354 27.40 -40.66 -0.07
N SER A 355 26.70 -39.55 0.12
CA SER A 355 27.10 -38.47 1.04
C SER A 355 25.88 -37.70 1.55
N ILE A 356 26.04 -36.99 2.67
CA ILE A 356 24.97 -36.15 3.23
C ILE A 356 24.53 -35.06 2.22
N PRO A 357 25.44 -34.33 1.54
CA PRO A 357 25.03 -33.35 0.53
C PRO A 357 24.27 -33.95 -0.66
N GLN A 358 24.66 -35.14 -1.13
CA GLN A 358 23.87 -35.85 -2.17
C GLN A 358 22.48 -36.22 -1.64
N SER A 359 22.40 -36.58 -0.36
CA SER A 359 21.13 -36.88 0.31
C SER A 359 20.23 -35.65 0.47
N PHE A 360 20.76 -34.42 0.34
CA PHE A 360 19.92 -33.20 0.30
C PHE A 360 18.97 -33.22 -0.90
N TRP A 361 19.44 -33.68 -2.07
CA TRP A 361 18.58 -33.79 -3.25
C TRP A 361 17.37 -34.68 -2.97
N TRP A 362 17.60 -35.86 -2.38
CA TRP A 362 16.53 -36.77 -1.97
C TRP A 362 15.56 -36.13 -0.96
N ALA A 363 16.07 -35.46 0.08
CA ALA A 363 15.21 -34.83 1.07
C ALA A 363 14.41 -33.66 0.49
N ILE A 364 15.00 -32.84 -0.40
CA ILE A 364 14.31 -31.76 -1.11
C ILE A 364 13.13 -32.33 -1.89
N ILE A 365 13.35 -33.32 -2.75
CA ILE A 365 12.28 -33.86 -3.61
C ILE A 365 11.23 -34.65 -2.82
N THR A 366 11.60 -35.26 -1.68
CA THR A 366 10.68 -36.02 -0.82
C THR A 366 9.83 -35.09 0.04
N MET A 367 10.44 -34.09 0.68
CA MET A 367 9.72 -33.11 1.52
C MET A 367 8.81 -32.19 0.69
N THR A 368 9.20 -31.88 -0.55
CA THR A 368 8.37 -31.10 -1.50
C THR A 368 7.38 -31.95 -2.29
N THR A 369 7.27 -33.24 -1.95
CA THR A 369 6.32 -34.21 -2.54
C THR A 369 6.48 -34.46 -4.05
N VAL A 370 7.60 -34.04 -4.66
CA VAL A 370 7.92 -34.27 -6.07
C VAL A 370 8.25 -35.75 -6.34
N GLY A 371 9.20 -36.31 -5.58
CA GLY A 371 9.53 -37.74 -5.59
C GLY A 371 9.87 -38.34 -6.96
N TYR A 372 10.90 -37.85 -7.66
CA TYR A 372 11.33 -38.39 -8.96
C TYR A 372 11.66 -39.90 -8.95
N GLY A 373 12.05 -40.45 -7.80
CA GLY A 373 12.36 -41.87 -7.63
C GLY A 373 13.76 -42.28 -8.09
N ASP A 374 14.63 -41.31 -8.39
CA ASP A 374 16.05 -41.49 -8.74
C ASP A 374 16.92 -41.86 -7.52
N ILE A 375 16.59 -41.33 -6.35
CA ILE A 375 17.16 -41.73 -5.05
C ILE A 375 16.00 -42.16 -4.15
N TYR A 376 16.10 -43.35 -3.56
CA TYR A 376 15.11 -43.85 -2.61
C TYR A 376 15.74 -44.86 -1.63
N PRO A 377 15.27 -44.92 -0.37
CA PRO A 377 15.83 -45.82 0.62
C PRO A 377 15.42 -47.28 0.38
N LYS A 378 16.39 -48.18 0.53
CA LYS A 378 16.21 -49.62 0.36
C LYS A 378 16.02 -50.32 1.69
N THR A 379 16.58 -49.81 2.77
CA THR A 379 16.43 -50.39 4.11
C THR A 379 15.07 -50.08 4.73
N THR A 380 14.61 -50.93 5.64
CA THR A 380 13.35 -50.72 6.37
C THR A 380 13.39 -49.43 7.20
N LEU A 381 14.53 -49.10 7.82
CA LEU A 381 14.70 -47.87 8.60
C LEU A 381 14.69 -46.63 7.72
N GLY A 382 15.39 -46.67 6.58
CA GLY A 382 15.35 -45.58 5.60
C GLY A 382 13.95 -45.34 5.03
N ARG A 383 13.15 -46.40 4.80
CA ARG A 383 11.74 -46.27 4.41
C ARG A 383 10.87 -45.64 5.50
N CYS A 384 11.12 -45.95 6.77
CA CYS A 384 10.46 -45.28 7.88
C CYS A 384 10.83 -43.79 7.92
N ASN A 385 12.13 -43.46 7.79
CA ASN A 385 12.61 -42.08 7.67
C ASN A 385 11.97 -41.35 6.48
N ALA A 386 11.82 -42.01 5.33
CA ALA A 386 11.12 -41.44 4.18
C ALA A 386 9.67 -41.08 4.49
N ALA A 387 8.92 -41.99 5.13
CA ALA A 387 7.53 -41.74 5.52
C ALA A 387 7.40 -40.54 6.47
N VAL A 388 8.29 -40.44 7.46
CA VAL A 388 8.33 -39.28 8.39
C VAL A 388 8.74 -38.01 7.65
N SER A 389 9.75 -38.06 6.77
CA SER A 389 10.26 -36.89 6.05
C SER A 389 9.21 -36.26 5.13
N PHE A 390 8.45 -37.08 4.38
CA PHE A 390 7.35 -36.61 3.53
C PHE A 390 6.26 -35.94 4.39
N LEU A 391 5.84 -36.59 5.47
CA LEU A 391 4.81 -36.05 6.36
C LEU A 391 5.24 -34.71 6.98
N CYS A 392 6.48 -34.64 7.48
CA CYS A 392 7.05 -33.40 8.00
C CYS A 392 7.18 -32.32 6.91
N GLY A 393 7.55 -32.67 5.68
CA GLY A 393 7.63 -31.74 4.56
C GLY A 393 6.29 -31.10 4.22
N VAL A 394 5.22 -31.90 4.13
CA VAL A 394 3.85 -31.41 3.91
C VAL A 394 3.43 -30.43 5.01
N ILE A 395 3.67 -30.78 6.28
CA ILE A 395 3.33 -29.90 7.42
C ILE A 395 4.18 -28.61 7.38
N ALA A 396 5.48 -28.72 7.11
CA ALA A 396 6.40 -27.58 7.07
C ALA A 396 6.05 -26.58 5.97
N ILE A 397 5.52 -27.03 4.83
CA ILE A 397 5.03 -26.16 3.75
C ILE A 397 3.63 -25.61 4.08
N ALA A 398 2.74 -26.45 4.61
CA ALA A 398 1.34 -26.08 4.86
C ALA A 398 1.17 -25.02 5.98
N LEU A 399 2.06 -24.99 6.98
CA LEU A 399 1.93 -24.05 8.10
C LEU A 399 2.21 -22.59 7.68
N PRO A 400 3.32 -22.24 7.00
CA PRO A 400 3.62 -20.86 6.64
C PRO A 400 2.85 -20.39 5.38
N ILE A 401 2.46 -21.30 4.49
CA ILE A 401 1.77 -20.90 3.25
C ILE A 401 0.43 -20.21 3.52
N HIS A 402 -0.32 -20.62 4.56
CA HIS A 402 -1.62 -20.03 4.86
C HIS A 402 -1.53 -18.58 5.37
N PRO A 403 -0.68 -18.24 6.37
CA PRO A 403 -0.38 -16.85 6.71
C PRO A 403 0.14 -16.01 5.54
N ILE A 404 1.01 -16.58 4.69
CA ILE A 404 1.52 -15.89 3.49
C ILE A 404 0.37 -15.54 2.54
N ILE A 405 -0.54 -16.47 2.28
CA ILE A 405 -1.71 -16.23 1.42
C ILE A 405 -2.63 -15.17 2.04
N ASN A 406 -2.91 -15.24 3.34
CA ASN A 406 -3.76 -14.26 3.99
C ASN A 406 -3.15 -12.85 3.95
N ASN A 407 -1.84 -12.73 4.22
CA ASN A 407 -1.13 -11.45 4.10
C ASN A 407 -1.14 -10.95 2.65
N PHE A 408 -0.91 -11.83 1.68
CA PHE A 408 -1.01 -11.50 0.27
C PHE A 408 -2.40 -10.93 -0.08
N VAL A 409 -3.48 -11.58 0.37
CA VAL A 409 -4.86 -11.15 0.09
C VAL A 409 -5.14 -9.78 0.71
N ILE A 410 -4.72 -9.54 1.96
CA ILE A 410 -4.90 -8.26 2.66
C ILE A 410 -4.14 -7.14 1.95
N VAL A 411 -2.85 -7.36 1.64
CA VAL A 411 -2.03 -6.37 0.95
C VAL A 411 -2.55 -6.10 -0.46
N TYR A 412 -2.96 -7.15 -1.18
CA TYR A 412 -3.54 -7.03 -2.52
C TYR A 412 -4.86 -6.27 -2.53
N SER A 413 -5.77 -6.57 -1.60
CA SER A 413 -7.06 -5.87 -1.50
C SER A 413 -6.85 -4.41 -1.10
N LYS A 414 -6.00 -4.14 -0.10
CA LYS A 414 -5.64 -2.78 0.33
C LYS A 414 -5.08 -1.96 -0.82
N GLN A 415 -4.10 -2.51 -1.57
CA GLN A 415 -3.52 -1.80 -2.71
C GLN A 415 -4.56 -1.45 -3.79
N ARG A 416 -5.51 -2.36 -4.07
CA ARG A 416 -6.60 -2.10 -5.04
C ARG A 416 -7.58 -1.04 -4.56
N VAL A 417 -7.93 -1.07 -3.27
CA VAL A 417 -8.82 -0.05 -2.67
C VAL A 417 -8.16 1.32 -2.76
N LEU A 418 -6.89 1.43 -2.35
CA LEU A 418 -6.15 2.68 -2.40
C LEU A 418 -6.01 3.23 -3.84
N GLU A 419 -5.74 2.37 -4.82
CA GLU A 419 -5.68 2.78 -6.23
C GLU A 419 -7.03 3.28 -6.74
N THR A 420 -8.12 2.63 -6.35
CA THR A 420 -9.49 3.00 -6.74
C THR A 420 -9.91 4.32 -6.06
N ALA A 421 -9.60 4.47 -4.77
CA ALA A 421 -9.90 5.68 -4.00
C ALA A 421 -9.14 6.90 -4.55
N ALA A 422 -7.86 6.76 -4.87
CA ALA A 422 -7.08 7.85 -5.47
C ALA A 422 -7.63 8.27 -6.84
N LYS A 423 -8.03 7.31 -7.69
CA LYS A 423 -8.67 7.60 -8.98
C LYS A 423 -10.00 8.32 -8.80
N HIS A 424 -10.81 7.86 -7.85
CA HIS A 424 -12.10 8.47 -7.55
C HIS A 424 -11.95 9.91 -7.04
N GLU A 425 -11.00 10.18 -6.15
CA GLU A 425 -10.77 11.52 -5.63
C GLU A 425 -10.38 12.50 -6.75
N ILE A 426 -9.52 12.08 -7.69
CA ILE A 426 -9.14 12.91 -8.84
C ILE A 426 -10.35 13.21 -9.73
N GLU A 427 -11.22 12.23 -9.96
CA GLU A 427 -12.46 12.42 -10.70
C GLU A 427 -13.39 13.43 -10.01
N LEU A 428 -13.57 13.30 -8.69
CA LEU A 428 -14.35 14.25 -7.89
C LEU A 428 -13.74 15.66 -7.91
N MET A 429 -12.41 15.80 -7.84
CA MET A 429 -11.73 17.09 -7.98
C MET A 429 -11.97 17.70 -9.37
N ALA A 430 -11.93 16.88 -10.43
CA ALA A 430 -12.17 17.35 -11.80
C ALA A 430 -13.64 17.76 -12.05
N LEU A 431 -14.60 17.14 -11.35
CA LEU A 431 -16.00 17.55 -11.39
C LEU A 431 -16.21 18.87 -10.63
N ARG A 432 -15.67 18.99 -9.41
CA ARG A 432 -15.74 20.23 -8.61
C ARG A 432 -15.14 21.43 -9.36
N ALA A 433 -13.99 21.26 -9.99
CA ALA A 433 -13.38 22.31 -10.80
C ALA A 433 -14.26 22.75 -11.99
N LYS A 434 -15.10 21.85 -12.54
CA LYS A 434 -16.06 22.20 -13.60
C LYS A 434 -17.27 22.95 -13.06
N GLU A 435 -17.78 22.56 -11.90
CA GLU A 435 -18.89 23.24 -11.22
C GLU A 435 -18.49 24.68 -10.85
N GLU A 436 -17.34 24.86 -10.21
CA GLU A 436 -16.80 26.19 -9.89
C GLU A 436 -16.60 27.07 -11.14
N ALA A 437 -16.12 26.48 -12.24
CA ALA A 437 -15.97 27.20 -13.51
C ALA A 437 -17.31 27.61 -14.14
N GLN A 438 -18.37 26.79 -13.96
CA GLN A 438 -19.72 27.11 -14.40
C GLN A 438 -20.33 28.23 -13.55
N GLU A 439 -20.22 28.16 -12.22
CA GLU A 439 -20.70 29.21 -11.30
C GLU A 439 -20.02 30.56 -11.60
N CYS A 440 -18.70 30.57 -11.82
CA CYS A 440 -17.98 31.78 -12.20
C CYS A 440 -18.45 32.38 -13.53
N GLN A 441 -18.79 31.53 -14.52
CA GLN A 441 -19.34 31.99 -15.80
C GLN A 441 -20.75 32.56 -15.65
N GLU A 442 -21.60 31.98 -14.81
CA GLU A 442 -22.96 32.47 -14.56
C GLU A 442 -22.97 33.78 -13.77
N ALA A 443 -22.13 33.88 -12.73
CA ALA A 443 -21.93 35.12 -11.97
C ALA A 443 -21.41 36.26 -12.88
N GLY A 444 -20.46 35.96 -13.78
CA GLY A 444 -19.94 36.91 -14.76
C GLY A 444 -21.01 37.38 -15.77
N LYS A 445 -21.92 36.49 -16.19
CA LYS A 445 -23.05 36.85 -17.08
C LYS A 445 -24.07 37.71 -16.34
N MET A 446 -24.41 37.40 -15.09
CA MET A 446 -25.32 38.22 -14.27
C MET A 446 -24.76 39.62 -14.00
N ALA A 447 -23.45 39.74 -13.73
CA ALA A 447 -22.78 41.03 -13.57
C ALA A 447 -22.78 41.87 -14.86
N SER A 448 -22.72 41.24 -16.04
CA SER A 448 -22.77 41.93 -17.34
C SER A 448 -24.19 42.34 -17.77
N ALA A 449 -25.23 41.73 -17.19
CA ALA A 449 -26.64 41.97 -17.55
C ALA A 449 -27.28 43.17 -16.82
N GLY A 450 -26.53 43.91 -15.99
CA GLY A 450 -26.95 45.23 -15.50
C GLY A 450 -28.16 45.24 -14.54
N ASN A 451 -28.51 44.14 -13.90
CA ASN A 451 -29.55 44.13 -12.87
C ASN A 451 -28.92 44.19 -11.47
N SER A 452 -28.75 45.40 -10.94
CA SER A 452 -28.52 45.60 -9.52
C SER A 452 -29.84 45.39 -8.77
N SER A 453 -30.11 44.17 -8.35
CA SER A 453 -31.01 43.94 -7.22
C SER A 453 -30.23 43.16 -6.18
N VAL A 454 -29.74 43.91 -5.20
CA VAL A 454 -29.23 43.43 -3.92
C VAL A 454 -30.35 42.63 -3.27
N TRP A 455 -30.21 41.31 -3.25
CA TRP A 455 -30.92 40.42 -2.34
C TRP A 455 -29.94 39.39 -1.79
N ASP A 456 -30.04 39.22 -0.49
CA ASP A 456 -29.15 38.55 0.45
C ASP A 456 -28.54 37.23 -0.05
N SER A 457 -27.20 37.20 -0.15
CA SER A 457 -26.42 35.95 -0.30
C SER A 457 -25.95 35.39 1.05
N ALA A 458 -26.61 35.74 2.15
CA ALA A 458 -26.33 35.22 3.48
C ALA A 458 -27.35 34.14 3.88
N ALA A 459 -27.44 33.05 3.10
CA ALA A 459 -28.00 31.75 3.50
C ALA A 459 -28.14 30.84 2.28
N VAL A 460 -27.04 30.59 1.58
CA VAL A 460 -26.87 29.26 0.99
C VAL A 460 -25.65 28.72 1.70
N SER A 461 -25.87 28.25 2.95
CA SER A 461 -25.03 27.18 3.43
C SER A 461 -25.17 26.10 2.37
N ALA A 462 -24.16 26.00 1.51
CA ALA A 462 -23.92 24.75 0.83
C ALA A 462 -24.05 23.70 1.92
N SER A 463 -25.00 22.78 1.76
CA SER A 463 -24.94 21.52 2.45
C SER A 463 -23.64 20.88 1.99
N GLN A 464 -22.51 21.34 2.54
CA GLN A 464 -21.28 20.60 2.56
C GLN A 464 -21.73 19.30 3.19
N SER A 465 -21.77 18.23 2.40
CA SER A 465 -21.90 16.92 2.98
C SER A 465 -20.81 16.85 4.04
N ASP A 466 -21.19 16.77 5.31
CA ASP A 466 -20.31 16.66 6.47
C ASP A 466 -19.47 15.37 6.48
N THR A 467 -19.36 14.75 5.31
CA THR A 467 -18.60 13.55 4.98
C THR A 467 -17.34 13.86 4.16
N TYR A 468 -17.15 15.12 3.70
CA TYR A 468 -15.94 15.46 2.97
C TYR A 468 -14.72 15.52 3.91
N ILE A 469 -13.72 14.71 3.60
CA ILE A 469 -12.43 14.69 4.31
C ILE A 469 -11.39 15.30 3.36
N PRO A 470 -10.88 16.51 3.65
CA PRO A 470 -9.86 17.13 2.80
C PRO A 470 -8.55 16.33 2.87
N LEU A 471 -8.23 15.62 1.79
CA LEU A 471 -7.03 14.78 1.67
C LEU A 471 -5.75 15.61 1.42
N LEU A 472 -5.85 16.66 0.62
CA LEU A 472 -4.78 17.60 0.35
C LEU A 472 -5.07 18.85 1.17
N GLY A 473 -4.49 18.93 2.37
CA GLY A 473 -4.78 20.03 3.27
C GLY A 473 -4.44 21.39 2.65
N GLU A 474 -5.41 22.31 2.66
CA GLU A 474 -5.05 23.67 3.06
C GLU A 474 -4.58 23.56 4.51
N LYS A 475 -3.29 23.78 4.76
CA LYS A 475 -2.76 23.89 6.13
C LYS A 475 -3.38 25.13 6.79
N GLY A 476 -4.59 24.97 7.32
CA GLY A 476 -5.17 25.83 8.33
C GLY A 476 -4.42 25.63 9.65
N GLN A 477 -4.00 26.74 10.23
CA GLN A 477 -3.11 26.85 11.38
C GLN A 477 -3.52 25.96 12.57
N PRO A 478 -2.56 25.36 13.31
CA PRO A 478 -2.86 24.80 14.62
C PRO A 478 -3.39 25.93 15.50
N ALA A 479 -4.58 25.71 16.07
CA ALA A 479 -5.20 26.59 17.04
C ALA A 479 -4.17 26.99 18.12
N HIS A 480 -4.10 28.29 18.37
CA HIS A 480 -3.26 28.96 19.35
C HIS A 480 -3.21 28.20 20.68
N LYS A 481 -2.14 27.42 20.95
CA LYS A 481 -1.76 27.04 22.32
C LYS A 481 -1.30 28.28 23.06
N ARG A 482 -2.22 28.94 23.75
CA ARG A 482 -1.94 30.00 24.73
C ARG A 482 -1.36 29.36 26.00
N LYS A 483 -0.09 28.96 25.98
CA LYS A 483 0.65 28.60 27.21
C LYS A 483 1.21 29.88 27.84
N ASN A 484 0.48 30.43 28.81
CA ASN A 484 1.02 31.37 29.77
C ASN A 484 1.15 30.65 31.11
N LYS A 485 2.38 30.24 31.47
CA LYS A 485 2.80 30.10 32.88
C LYS A 485 4.33 30.13 32.93
N SER A 486 4.83 31.34 33.14
CA SER A 486 6.15 31.62 33.69
C SER A 486 6.31 30.88 35.03
N ILE A 487 7.23 29.92 35.09
CA ILE A 487 7.73 29.39 36.35
C ILE A 487 9.12 29.99 36.58
N ASN A 488 9.17 30.91 37.53
CA ASN A 488 10.38 31.38 38.20
C ASN A 488 11.13 30.18 38.76
N MET A 489 12.34 29.92 38.28
CA MET A 489 13.33 29.13 39.02
C MET A 489 14.13 30.09 39.91
N ASN A 490 13.86 30.02 41.21
CA ASN A 490 14.67 30.61 42.27
C ASN A 490 15.03 29.49 43.25
N SER A 491 16.32 29.15 43.32
CA SER A 491 17.10 28.53 44.43
C SER A 491 18.20 27.67 43.79
N SER A 492 19.46 28.09 43.69
CA SER A 492 20.43 28.35 44.78
C SER A 492 20.69 27.11 45.65
N LEU A 493 21.91 26.58 45.47
CA LEU A 493 22.72 25.69 46.32
C LEU A 493 22.31 24.21 46.43
#